data_AF-A0A2N2PKI2-F1
#
_entry.id   AF-A0A2N2PKI2-F1
#
_cell.length_a   1.000
_cell.length_b   1.000
_cell.length_c   1.000
_cell.angle_alpha   90.00
_cell.angle_beta   90.00
_cell.angle_gamma   90.00
#
_symmetry.space_group_name_H-M   'P 1'
#
loop_
_entity.id
_entity.type
_entity.pdbx_description
1 polymer ?
#
loop_
_entity_poly.entity_id
_entity_poly.type
_entity_poly.pdbx_seq_one_letter_code
_entity_poly.pdbx_strand_id
1 'polypeptide(L)'
;MLCAVNQAAYLLRRLMEQQGRAFLEEGGFTERLYSERVKARSAKNASDKSDKSDKSDKSDMSDSSDKTPPPPCPNCDKPMRRCTARRGPHAGQSFWGCTSYPACRGTRPCNPENPPPPPRTGDPNP
;
A
#
# COMPACT_ATOMS: atom_id res chain seq x y z
N MET A 1 -4.40 53.22 -4.17
CA MET A 1 -4.02 51.84 -4.55
C MET A 1 -3.73 50.93 -3.34
N LEU A 2 -3.12 51.42 -2.26
CA LEU A 2 -2.85 50.62 -1.03
C LEU A 2 -4.10 50.03 -0.37
N CYS A 3 -5.25 50.74 -0.40
CA CYS A 3 -6.49 50.24 0.20
C CYS A 3 -7.06 49.00 -0.51
N ALA A 4 -6.93 48.93 -1.85
CA ALA A 4 -7.43 47.79 -2.63
C ALA A 4 -6.64 46.51 -2.35
N VAL A 5 -5.32 46.64 -2.14
CA VAL A 5 -4.45 45.50 -1.76
C VAL A 5 -4.84 44.97 -0.38
N ASN A 6 -5.07 45.86 0.60
CA ASN A 6 -5.47 45.46 1.95
C ASN A 6 -6.86 44.81 1.98
N GLN A 7 -7.81 45.30 1.17
CA GLN A 7 -9.14 44.71 1.03
C GLN A 7 -9.07 43.30 0.41
N ALA A 8 -8.28 43.12 -0.65
CA ALA A 8 -8.09 41.82 -1.27
C ALA A 8 -7.43 40.81 -0.31
N ALA A 9 -6.40 41.23 0.43
CA ALA A 9 -5.74 40.40 1.44
C ALA A 9 -6.70 39.97 2.57
N TYR A 10 -7.53 40.89 3.04
CA TYR A 10 -8.54 40.62 4.07
C TYR A 10 -9.58 39.59 3.60
N LEU A 11 -10.09 39.75 2.37
CA LEU A 11 -11.08 38.83 1.81
C LEU A 11 -10.51 37.43 1.57
N LEU A 12 -9.29 37.32 1.02
CA LEU A 12 -8.61 36.05 0.83
C LEU A 12 -8.38 35.32 2.15
N ARG A 13 -7.94 36.05 3.19
CA ARG A 13 -7.76 35.47 4.52
C ARG A 13 -9.06 34.93 5.10
N ARG A 14 -10.16 35.70 5.00
CA ARG A 14 -11.47 35.28 5.48
C ARG A 14 -11.98 34.02 4.76
N LEU A 15 -11.71 33.90 3.45
CA LEU A 15 -12.08 32.71 2.68
C LEU A 15 -11.28 31.48 3.11
N MET A 16 -9.96 31.61 3.34
CA MET A 16 -9.15 30.49 3.84
C MET A 16 -9.61 30.04 5.23
N GLU A 17 -9.91 30.98 6.12
CA GLU A 17 -10.41 30.68 7.48
C GLU A 17 -11.79 29.98 7.44
N GLN A 18 -12.68 30.38 6.53
CA GLN A 18 -13.98 29.71 6.33
C GLN A 18 -13.83 28.30 5.78
N GLN A 19 -12.98 28.10 4.76
CA GLN A 19 -12.73 26.78 4.18
C GLN A 19 -12.06 25.82 5.18
N GLY A 20 -11.16 26.34 6.02
CA GLY A 20 -10.47 25.54 7.04
C GLY A 20 -11.40 24.96 8.11
N ARG A 21 -12.44 25.69 8.54
CA ARG A 21 -13.38 25.20 9.56
C ARG A 21 -14.21 24.01 9.06
N ALA A 22 -14.75 24.12 7.85
CA ALA A 22 -15.50 23.02 7.22
C ALA A 22 -14.62 21.78 6.99
N PHE A 23 -13.33 21.99 6.68
CA PHE A 23 -12.37 20.90 6.52
C PHE A 23 -12.09 20.16 7.84
N LEU A 24 -12.07 20.86 8.98
CA LEU A 24 -11.87 20.25 10.30
C LEU A 24 -13.08 19.45 10.80
N GLU A 25 -14.30 19.92 10.56
CA GLU A 25 -15.52 19.23 11.04
C GLU A 25 -15.91 18.03 10.18
N GLU A 26 -15.86 18.17 8.86
CA GLU A 26 -16.36 17.17 7.92
C GLU A 26 -15.23 16.29 7.33
N GLY A 27 -13.98 16.58 7.69
CA GLY A 27 -12.80 15.90 7.16
C GLY A 27 -12.46 16.30 5.72
N GLY A 28 -11.28 15.86 5.28
CA GLY A 28 -10.76 16.14 3.94
C GLY A 28 -11.44 15.33 2.84
N PHE A 29 -11.17 15.70 1.59
CA PHE A 29 -11.75 15.01 0.41
C PHE A 29 -11.47 13.50 0.39
N THR A 30 -10.26 13.10 0.79
CA THR A 30 -9.86 11.68 0.84
C THR A 30 -10.62 10.89 1.89
N GLU A 31 -10.83 11.47 3.07
CA GLU A 31 -11.59 10.87 4.18
C GLU A 31 -13.05 10.71 3.81
N ARG A 32 -13.65 11.72 3.16
CA ARG A 32 -15.02 11.64 2.64
C ARG A 32 -15.15 10.55 1.58
N LEU A 33 -14.30 10.54 0.56
CA LEU A 33 -14.33 9.49 -0.48
C LEU A 33 -14.07 8.09 0.09
N TYR A 34 -13.23 7.98 1.12
CA TYR A 34 -13.00 6.72 1.81
C TYR A 34 -14.25 6.24 2.55
N SER A 35 -14.87 7.11 3.36
CA SER A 35 -16.10 6.77 4.10
C SER A 35 -17.24 6.38 3.16
N GLU A 36 -17.44 7.10 2.06
CA GLU A 36 -18.43 6.76 1.03
C GLU A 36 -18.15 5.39 0.40
N ARG A 37 -16.89 5.09 0.07
CA ARG A 37 -16.51 3.77 -0.48
C ARG A 37 -16.79 2.65 0.51
N VAL A 38 -16.54 2.87 1.81
CA VAL A 38 -16.83 1.87 2.85
C VAL A 38 -18.33 1.65 2.97
N LYS A 39 -19.14 2.71 3.04
CA LYS A 39 -20.60 2.61 3.06
C LYS A 39 -21.14 1.85 1.84
N ALA A 40 -20.66 2.16 0.65
CA ALA A 40 -21.07 1.49 -0.59
C ALA A 40 -20.75 -0.02 -0.58
N ARG A 41 -19.59 -0.41 -0.04
CA ARG A 41 -19.24 -1.84 0.15
C ARG A 41 -20.16 -2.51 1.16
N SER A 42 -20.42 -1.87 2.30
CA SER A 42 -21.30 -2.42 3.33
C SER A 42 -22.74 -2.58 2.84
N ALA A 43 -23.24 -1.63 2.03
CA ALA A 43 -24.56 -1.72 1.43
C ALA A 43 -24.67 -2.88 0.42
N LYS A 44 -23.68 -3.04 -0.48
CA LYS A 44 -23.62 -4.18 -1.40
C LYS A 44 -23.53 -5.53 -0.66
N ASN A 45 -22.69 -5.60 0.35
CA ASN A 45 -22.55 -6.79 1.18
C ASN A 45 -23.79 -7.09 2.06
N ALA A 46 -24.71 -6.13 2.23
CA ALA A 46 -25.97 -6.31 2.94
C ALA A 46 -27.08 -6.78 1.98
N SER A 47 -27.10 -6.29 0.74
CA SER A 47 -28.03 -6.80 -0.29
C SER A 47 -27.68 -8.22 -0.75
N ASP A 48 -26.41 -8.59 -0.74
CA ASP A 48 -25.98 -9.96 -1.10
C ASP A 48 -26.22 -11.00 0.01
N LYS A 49 -26.80 -10.61 1.16
CA LYS A 49 -27.06 -11.52 2.30
C LYS A 49 -28.44 -12.20 2.30
N SER A 50 -29.32 -11.93 1.32
CA SER A 50 -30.64 -12.57 1.26
C SER A 50 -30.72 -13.87 0.47
N ASP A 51 -29.68 -14.26 -0.28
CA ASP A 51 -29.66 -15.56 -0.98
C ASP A 51 -28.60 -16.48 -0.35
N LYS A 52 -29.03 -17.16 0.71
CA LYS A 52 -28.31 -18.33 1.22
C LYS A 52 -29.00 -19.59 0.70
N SER A 53 -28.60 -20.01 -0.50
CA SER A 53 -28.80 -21.39 -0.96
C SER A 53 -27.61 -21.84 -1.80
N ASP A 54 -26.81 -22.69 -1.16
CA ASP A 54 -25.98 -23.75 -1.76
C ASP A 54 -25.28 -23.46 -3.09
N LYS A 55 -24.06 -22.96 -2.99
CA LYS A 55 -22.95 -23.52 -3.77
C LYS A 55 -21.62 -23.32 -3.08
N SER A 56 -21.07 -24.46 -2.67
CA SER A 56 -19.67 -24.68 -2.42
C SER A 56 -18.87 -24.28 -3.67
N ASP A 57 -18.37 -23.05 -3.71
CA ASP A 57 -17.26 -22.71 -4.59
C ASP A 57 -16.07 -22.29 -3.73
N LYS A 58 -15.07 -23.16 -3.80
CA LYS A 58 -13.73 -23.02 -3.26
C LYS A 58 -13.10 -21.71 -3.76
N SER A 59 -13.32 -20.62 -3.05
CA SER A 59 -12.43 -19.45 -3.12
C SER A 59 -11.34 -19.62 -2.08
N ASP A 60 -10.43 -20.52 -2.44
CA ASP A 60 -9.02 -20.52 -2.09
C ASP A 60 -8.66 -20.12 -0.66
N MET A 61 -8.76 -21.13 0.19
CA MET A 61 -7.65 -21.46 1.07
C MET A 61 -6.39 -21.70 0.22
N SER A 62 -5.67 -20.63 -0.12
CA SER A 62 -4.29 -20.61 -0.63
C SER A 62 -3.82 -19.15 -0.53
N ASP A 63 -3.08 -18.76 0.50
CA ASP A 63 -1.73 -19.27 0.67
C ASP A 63 -1.34 -19.38 2.15
N SER A 64 -1.80 -20.46 2.78
CA SER A 64 -1.12 -21.04 3.96
C SER A 64 0.12 -21.85 3.54
N SER A 65 0.78 -21.52 2.41
CA SER A 65 2.13 -22.02 2.12
C SER A 65 3.14 -21.30 3.00
N ASP A 66 3.15 -21.69 4.26
CA ASP A 66 4.33 -22.24 4.92
C ASP A 66 4.00 -22.40 6.42
N LYS A 67 3.70 -23.63 6.84
CA LYS A 67 3.96 -24.06 8.23
C LYS A 67 5.46 -24.13 8.52
N THR A 68 6.30 -23.60 7.64
CA THR A 68 7.73 -23.42 7.84
C THR A 68 7.91 -22.09 8.57
N PRO A 69 8.43 -22.09 9.81
CA PRO A 69 8.72 -20.84 10.50
C PRO A 69 9.66 -20.00 9.62
N PRO A 70 9.39 -18.70 9.45
CA PRO A 70 10.23 -17.84 8.64
C PRO A 70 11.67 -17.88 9.18
N PRO A 71 12.67 -17.96 8.30
CA PRO A 71 14.06 -18.06 8.76
C PRO A 71 14.43 -16.84 9.61
N PRO A 72 15.26 -17.03 10.65
CA PRO A 72 15.78 -15.92 11.42
C PRO A 72 16.72 -15.07 10.55
N CYS A 73 16.72 -13.77 10.85
CA CYS A 73 17.61 -12.80 10.22
C CYS A 73 19.07 -13.00 10.66
N PRO A 74 20.05 -13.05 9.76
CA PRO A 74 21.47 -13.28 10.12
C PRO A 74 22.11 -12.16 10.96
N ASN A 75 21.45 -10.99 11.05
CA ASN A 75 22.01 -9.82 11.76
C ASN A 75 21.35 -9.56 13.13
N CYS A 76 20.16 -10.11 13.38
CA CYS A 76 19.40 -9.78 14.60
C CYS A 76 18.38 -10.85 15.03
N ASP A 77 18.37 -12.01 14.38
CA ASP A 77 17.53 -13.19 14.66
C ASP A 77 16.01 -12.99 14.60
N LYS A 78 15.53 -11.77 14.35
CA LYS A 78 14.12 -11.45 14.15
C LYS A 78 13.54 -12.20 12.94
N PRO A 79 12.22 -12.48 12.94
CA PRO A 79 11.56 -13.15 11.83
C PRO A 79 11.70 -12.34 10.54
N MET A 80 11.83 -13.03 9.41
CA MET A 80 11.89 -12.42 8.10
C MET A 80 10.55 -12.50 7.37
N ARG A 81 10.32 -11.57 6.44
CA ARG A 81 9.14 -11.50 5.57
C ARG A 81 9.56 -11.67 4.11
N ARG A 82 8.76 -12.40 3.32
CA ARG A 82 8.93 -12.53 1.86
C ARG A 82 8.58 -11.21 1.17
N CYS A 83 9.53 -10.64 0.44
CA CYS A 83 9.45 -9.38 -0.29
C CYS A 83 9.79 -9.62 -1.77
N THR A 84 9.13 -8.92 -2.68
CA THR A 84 9.45 -8.98 -4.11
C THR A 84 10.30 -7.78 -4.50
N ALA A 85 11.46 -8.03 -5.11
CA ALA A 85 12.31 -6.96 -5.61
C ALA A 85 11.60 -6.22 -6.75
N ARG A 86 11.52 -4.89 -6.63
CA ARG A 86 10.78 -4.06 -7.60
C ARG A 86 11.66 -3.53 -8.74
N ARG A 87 12.98 -3.53 -8.55
CA ARG A 87 13.96 -2.89 -9.44
C ARG A 87 15.27 -3.69 -9.43
N GLY A 88 16.06 -3.50 -10.49
CA GLY A 88 17.38 -4.12 -10.64
C GLY A 88 17.32 -5.50 -11.30
N PRO A 89 18.46 -6.22 -11.34
CA PRO A 89 18.58 -7.51 -12.03
C PRO A 89 17.71 -8.61 -11.43
N HIS A 90 17.26 -8.44 -10.19
CA HIS A 90 16.37 -9.37 -9.49
C HIS A 90 14.90 -8.89 -9.46
N ALA A 91 14.52 -7.92 -10.31
CA ALA A 91 13.14 -7.43 -10.34
C ALA A 91 12.16 -8.59 -10.61
N GLY A 92 11.11 -8.68 -9.80
CA GLY A 92 10.14 -9.77 -9.83
C GLY A 92 10.50 -10.98 -8.95
N GLN A 93 11.74 -11.10 -8.48
CA GLN A 93 12.16 -12.20 -7.60
C GLN A 93 11.77 -11.95 -6.14
N SER A 94 11.43 -13.02 -5.44
CA SER A 94 11.16 -13.01 -4.00
C SER A 94 12.45 -13.20 -3.19
N PHE A 95 12.57 -12.43 -2.12
CA PHE A 95 13.65 -12.50 -1.13
C PHE A 95 13.09 -12.32 0.27
N TRP A 96 13.77 -12.85 1.28
CA TRP A 96 13.46 -12.61 2.68
C TRP A 96 14.08 -11.28 3.11
N GLY A 97 13.28 -10.37 3.64
CA GLY A 97 13.73 -9.13 4.28
C GLY A 97 13.41 -9.12 5.78
N CYS A 98 14.28 -8.53 6.59
CA CYS A 98 14.03 -8.41 8.03
C CYS A 98 12.76 -7.58 8.31
N THR A 99 11.95 -8.04 9.26
CA THR A 99 10.73 -7.33 9.73
C THR A 99 11.04 -6.02 10.45
N SER A 100 12.27 -5.83 10.95
CA SER A 100 12.69 -4.61 11.65
C SER A 100 13.35 -3.56 10.74
N TYR A 101 13.17 -3.65 9.43
CA TYR A 101 13.56 -2.57 8.51
C TYR A 101 12.84 -1.26 8.89
N PRO A 102 13.52 -0.09 8.94
CA PRO A 102 14.87 0.21 8.45
C PRO A 102 16.01 -0.05 9.44
N ALA A 103 15.72 -0.40 10.70
CA ALA A 103 16.72 -0.60 11.76
C ALA A 103 17.60 -1.85 11.52
N CYS A 104 17.09 -2.87 10.84
CA CYS A 104 17.88 -3.99 10.34
C CYS A 104 17.64 -4.21 8.85
N ARG A 105 18.72 -4.31 8.07
CA ARG A 105 18.71 -4.51 6.60
C ARG A 105 19.10 -5.92 6.17
N GLY A 106 19.00 -6.90 7.07
CA GLY A 106 19.32 -8.30 6.74
C GLY A 106 18.37 -8.85 5.67
N THR A 107 18.95 -9.52 4.67
CA THR A 107 18.21 -10.16 3.56
C THR A 107 18.71 -11.59 3.32
N ARG A 108 17.85 -12.45 2.76
CA ARG A 108 18.21 -13.82 2.33
C ARG A 108 17.47 -14.16 1.03
N PRO A 109 18.05 -14.95 0.11
CA PRO A 109 17.34 -15.42 -1.09
C PRO A 109 16.22 -16.41 -0.73
N CYS A 110 15.09 -16.40 -1.46
CA CYS A 110 14.00 -17.36 -1.27
C CYS A 110 14.16 -18.66 -2.08
N ASN A 111 14.92 -18.65 -3.17
CA ASN A 111 15.16 -19.82 -4.02
C ASN A 111 16.62 -19.80 -4.51
N PRO A 112 17.45 -20.82 -4.20
CA PRO A 112 18.81 -20.92 -4.74
C PRO A 112 18.86 -21.41 -6.21
N GLU A 113 17.77 -21.90 -6.82
CA GLU A 113 17.83 -22.68 -8.08
C GLU A 113 17.33 -21.96 -9.34
N ASN A 114 16.79 -20.74 -9.24
CA ASN A 114 16.39 -19.98 -10.43
C ASN A 114 17.26 -18.73 -10.62
N PRO A 115 18.39 -18.84 -11.35
CA PRO A 115 19.27 -17.70 -11.57
C PRO A 115 18.50 -16.59 -12.30
N PRO A 116 18.72 -15.32 -11.95
CA PRO A 116 18.03 -14.20 -12.59
C PRO A 116 18.23 -14.25 -14.11
N PRO A 117 17.21 -13.88 -14.90
CA PRO A 117 17.43 -13.60 -16.30
C PRO A 117 18.55 -12.55 -16.40
N PRO A 118 19.47 -12.69 -17.37
CA PRO A 118 20.58 -11.76 -17.49
C PRO A 118 20.05 -10.31 -17.54
N PRO A 119 20.76 -9.34 -16.93
CA PRO A 119 20.35 -7.96 -17.01
C PRO A 119 20.11 -7.61 -18.47
N ARG A 120 18.93 -7.06 -18.79
CA ARG A 120 18.72 -6.40 -20.08
C ARG A 120 19.62 -5.17 -20.09
N THR A 121 20.89 -5.38 -20.41
CA THR A 121 21.79 -4.31 -20.82
C THR A 121 21.09 -3.64 -21.98
N GLY A 122 20.68 -2.38 -21.79
CA GLY A 122 20.03 -1.61 -22.83
C GLY A 122 20.83 -1.74 -24.11
N ASP A 123 20.16 -2.14 -25.16
CA ASP A 123 20.69 -2.13 -26.51
C ASP A 123 21.37 -0.76 -26.75
N PRO A 124 22.65 -0.72 -27.14
CA PRO A 124 23.22 0.51 -27.65
C PRO A 124 22.57 0.74 -29.02
N ASN A 125 21.57 1.60 -29.08
CA ASN A 125 21.02 2.07 -30.36
C ASN A 125 21.83 3.31 -30.81
N PRO A 126 22.02 3.49 -32.13
CA PRO A 126 23.24 4.00 -32.77
C PRO A 126 23.50 5.49 -32.60
#